data_AF-A0A946MG44-F1
#
_entry.id   AF-A0A946MG44-F1
#
_cell.length_a   1.000
_cell.length_b   1.000
_cell.length_c   1.000
_cell.angle_alpha   90.00
_cell.angle_beta   90.00
_cell.angle_gamma   90.00
#
_symmetry.space_group_name_H-M   'P 1'
#
loop_
_entity.id
_entity.type
_entity.pdbx_description
1 polymer ?
#
loop_
_entity_poly.entity_id
_entity_poly.type
_entity_poly.pdbx_seq_one_letter_code
_entity_poly.pdbx_strand_id
1 'polypeptide(L)'
;DKIVLVINGHSHIDDVLRVKNVTYMHVNSASYQWVGGSYRHNSYPTEIHDKYPWISYTCPYRDSLFATFTFDPESATIGVEGRHSKWMGKSPAALGVDLDPKLTHGEEISPSIRNRQLLRIAN
;
A
#
# COMPACT_ATOMS: atom_id res chain seq x y z
N ASP A 1 23.23 15.40 -5.09
CA ASP A 1 22.88 14.14 -4.41
C ASP A 1 22.83 12.94 -5.35
N LYS A 2 23.15 11.75 -4.82
CA LYS A 2 23.22 10.45 -5.54
C LYS A 2 21.97 9.57 -5.36
N ILE A 3 20.89 10.09 -4.76
CA ILE A 3 19.68 9.33 -4.46
C ILE A 3 18.77 9.31 -5.69
N VAL A 4 18.33 8.13 -6.10
CA VAL A 4 17.38 7.93 -7.23
C VAL A 4 15.96 7.74 -6.72
N LEU A 5 15.80 6.94 -5.67
CA LEU A 5 14.51 6.63 -5.04
C LEU A 5 14.73 6.26 -3.58
N VAL A 6 13.80 6.69 -2.72
CA VAL A 6 13.65 6.18 -1.35
C VAL A 6 12.41 5.30 -1.29
N ILE A 7 12.53 4.13 -0.68
CA ILE A 7 11.43 3.17 -0.53
C ILE A 7 11.13 3.03 0.97
N ASN A 8 9.86 3.07 1.33
CA ASN A 8 9.40 2.81 2.69
C ASN A 8 8.07 2.05 2.70
N GLY A 9 7.72 1.53 3.88
CA GLY A 9 6.44 0.84 4.13
C GLY A 9 5.77 1.40 5.38
N HIS A 10 5.21 0.52 6.21
CA HIS A 10 4.54 0.81 7.50
C HIS A 10 3.17 1.50 7.41
N SER A 11 2.95 2.41 6.45
CA SER A 11 1.67 3.13 6.33
C SER A 11 0.56 2.35 5.61
N HIS A 12 0.90 1.25 4.94
CA HIS A 12 -0.02 0.36 4.21
C HIS A 12 -0.72 1.05 3.02
N ILE A 13 -0.03 1.98 2.35
CA ILE A 13 -0.56 2.69 1.18
C ILE A 13 0.32 2.47 -0.04
N ASP A 14 -0.25 2.71 -1.21
CA ASP A 14 0.46 2.75 -2.50
C ASP A 14 0.56 4.19 -2.99
N ASP A 15 1.66 4.87 -2.65
CA ASP A 15 1.81 6.31 -2.92
C ASP A 15 3.25 6.66 -3.36
N VAL A 16 3.36 7.76 -4.12
CA VAL A 16 4.64 8.37 -4.50
C VAL A 16 4.58 9.86 -4.22
N LEU A 17 5.46 10.32 -3.34
CA LEU A 17 5.62 11.72 -3.01
C LEU A 17 7.00 12.24 -3.41
N ARG A 18 7.06 13.53 -3.72
CA ARG A 18 8.32 14.22 -4.01
C ARG A 18 8.58 15.25 -2.93
N VAL A 19 9.71 15.11 -2.26
CA VAL A 19 10.15 16.07 -1.23
C VAL A 19 11.47 16.66 -1.71
N LYS A 20 11.44 17.96 -2.03
CA LYS A 20 12.54 18.64 -2.73
C LYS A 20 12.85 17.87 -4.03
N ASN A 21 14.09 17.41 -4.20
CA ASN A 21 14.56 16.75 -5.42
C ASN A 21 14.73 15.24 -5.22
N VAL A 22 14.01 14.65 -4.26
CA VAL A 22 14.02 13.21 -3.99
C VAL A 22 12.61 12.64 -4.09
N THR A 23 12.48 11.57 -4.86
CA THR A 23 11.25 10.77 -4.98
C THR A 23 11.21 9.72 -3.88
N TYR A 24 10.09 9.62 -3.18
CA TYR A 24 9.80 8.61 -2.17
C TYR A 24 8.62 7.77 -2.65
N MET A 25 8.73 6.46 -2.50
CA MET A 25 7.65 5.53 -2.77
C MET A 25 7.28 4.77 -1.50
N HIS A 26 6.01 4.88 -1.13
CA HIS A 26 5.39 4.02 -0.14
C HIS A 26 4.94 2.73 -0.83
N VAL A 27 5.51 1.61 -0.40
CA VAL A 27 5.09 0.28 -0.83
C VAL A 27 4.04 -0.22 0.15
N ASN A 28 2.90 -0.61 -0.40
CA ASN A 28 1.77 -1.10 0.36
C ASN A 28 2.13 -2.39 1.14
N SER A 29 1.37 -2.68 2.18
CA SER A 29 1.45 -3.95 2.92
C SER A 29 1.27 -5.14 1.99
N ALA A 30 1.88 -6.27 2.35
CA ALA A 30 1.71 -7.49 1.58
C ALA A 30 0.30 -8.06 1.69
N SER A 31 -0.44 -7.82 2.78
CA SER A 31 -1.60 -8.66 3.10
C SER A 31 -2.82 -7.95 3.69
N TYR A 32 -2.73 -6.70 4.14
CA TYR A 32 -3.89 -6.01 4.72
C TYR A 32 -3.69 -4.50 4.91
N GLN A 33 -4.80 -3.77 5.03
CA GLN A 33 -4.86 -2.43 5.65
C GLN A 33 -5.26 -2.55 7.12
N TRP A 34 -4.52 -1.91 8.02
CA TRP A 34 -4.93 -1.82 9.43
C TRP A 34 -6.00 -0.73 9.59
N VAL A 35 -7.11 -1.04 10.27
CA VAL A 35 -8.22 -0.10 10.49
C VAL A 35 -8.46 0.23 11.96
N GLY A 36 -7.81 -0.48 12.89
CA GLY A 36 -7.89 -0.18 14.32
C GLY A 36 -9.16 -0.69 15.02
N GLY A 37 -9.18 -0.53 16.35
CA GLY A 37 -10.17 -1.18 17.23
C GLY A 37 -11.62 -0.71 17.04
N SER A 38 -11.83 0.56 16.69
CA SER A 38 -13.16 1.14 16.49
C SER A 38 -13.87 0.63 15.23
N TYR A 39 -13.12 0.01 14.31
CA TYR A 39 -13.59 -0.44 13.01
C TYR A 39 -13.49 -1.96 12.85
N ARG A 40 -13.49 -2.68 13.98
CA ARG A 40 -13.40 -4.14 13.96
C ARG A 40 -14.57 -4.75 13.18
N HIS A 41 -14.27 -5.73 12.35
CA HIS A 41 -15.29 -6.45 11.59
C HIS A 41 -14.82 -7.86 11.23
N ASN A 42 -15.77 -8.72 10.86
CA ASN A 42 -15.47 -10.06 10.38
C ASN A 42 -15.31 -10.06 8.86
N SER A 43 -14.09 -10.31 8.39
CA SER A 43 -13.71 -10.46 6.97
C SER A 43 -13.62 -11.92 6.50
N TYR A 44 -13.74 -12.87 7.42
CA TYR A 44 -13.60 -14.33 7.22
C TYR A 44 -14.61 -15.06 8.12
N PRO A 45 -14.79 -16.38 7.96
CA PRO A 45 -15.61 -17.20 8.86
C PRO A 45 -15.17 -17.11 10.33
N THR A 46 -16.11 -17.36 11.24
CA THR A 46 -15.90 -17.23 12.70
C THR A 46 -14.72 -18.05 13.19
N GLU A 47 -14.52 -19.26 12.65
CA GLU A 47 -13.44 -20.17 13.07
C GLU A 47 -12.05 -19.55 12.83
N ILE A 48 -11.91 -18.73 11.79
CA ILE A 48 -10.67 -18.01 11.48
C ILE A 48 -10.48 -16.83 12.45
N HIS A 49 -11.55 -16.10 12.77
CA HIS A 49 -11.48 -14.98 13.73
C HIS A 49 -11.22 -15.47 15.15
N ASP A 50 -11.78 -16.61 15.55
CA ASP A 50 -11.50 -17.21 16.86
C ASP A 50 -10.04 -17.64 16.99
N LYS A 51 -9.47 -18.21 15.91
CA LYS A 51 -8.06 -18.61 15.88
C LYS A 51 -7.10 -17.42 15.75
N TYR A 52 -7.50 -16.37 15.03
CA TYR A 52 -6.67 -15.19 14.76
C TYR A 52 -7.44 -13.88 15.06
N PRO A 53 -7.65 -13.53 16.34
CA PRO A 53 -8.53 -12.43 16.73
C PRO A 53 -8.14 -11.06 16.15
N TRP A 54 -6.86 -10.87 15.87
CA TRP A 54 -6.31 -9.62 15.33
C TRP A 54 -6.71 -9.35 13.87
N ILE A 55 -7.17 -10.36 13.12
CA ILE A 55 -7.69 -10.16 11.75
C ILE A 55 -8.91 -9.23 11.77
N SER A 56 -9.67 -9.21 12.87
CA SER A 56 -10.80 -8.29 13.00
C SER A 56 -10.40 -6.81 12.96
N TYR A 57 -9.12 -6.46 13.19
CA TYR A 57 -8.60 -5.09 13.17
C TYR A 57 -8.11 -4.66 11.77
N THR A 58 -8.30 -5.50 10.76
CA THR A 58 -7.73 -5.29 9.43
C THR A 58 -8.79 -5.43 8.34
N CYS A 59 -8.56 -4.77 7.21
CA CYS A 59 -9.17 -5.10 5.92
C CYS A 59 -8.15 -5.93 5.12
N PRO A 60 -8.30 -7.27 5.06
CA PRO A 60 -7.32 -8.14 4.42
C PRO A 60 -7.37 -8.05 2.89
N TYR A 61 -6.25 -8.36 2.25
CA TYR A 61 -6.16 -8.58 0.80
C TYR A 61 -6.37 -10.06 0.50
N ARG A 62 -7.06 -10.36 -0.61
CA ARG A 62 -7.28 -11.75 -1.05
C ARG A 62 -5.98 -12.44 -1.47
N ASP A 63 -5.12 -11.71 -2.14
CA ASP A 63 -3.87 -12.16 -2.73
C ASP A 63 -2.75 -11.26 -2.21
N SER A 64 -1.57 -11.83 -1.91
CA SER A 64 -0.45 -11.04 -1.41
C SER A 64 0.04 -10.04 -2.46
N LEU A 65 0.26 -8.80 -2.01
CA LEU A 65 0.87 -7.74 -2.80
C LEU A 65 2.39 -7.78 -2.67
N PHE A 66 3.06 -7.48 -3.77
CA PHE A 66 4.49 -7.19 -3.85
C PHE A 66 4.77 -6.38 -5.10
N ALA A 67 5.97 -5.83 -5.21
CA ALA A 67 6.43 -5.15 -6.41
C ALA A 67 7.87 -5.54 -6.77
N THR A 68 8.13 -5.62 -8.06
CA THR A 68 9.47 -5.78 -8.62
C THR A 68 9.97 -4.42 -9.08
N PHE A 69 11.19 -4.08 -8.69
CA PHE A 69 11.85 -2.84 -9.08
C PHE A 69 12.99 -3.16 -10.04
N THR A 70 12.99 -2.51 -11.20
CA THR A 70 14.04 -2.64 -12.22
C THR A 70 14.71 -1.29 -12.40
N PHE A 71 16.01 -1.22 -12.12
CA PHE A 71 16.80 0.01 -12.28
C PHE A 71 17.60 -0.02 -13.58
N ASP A 72 17.41 0.99 -14.42
CA ASP A 72 18.26 1.25 -15.57
C ASP A 72 19.33 2.29 -15.19
N PRO A 73 20.62 1.90 -15.14
CA PRO A 73 21.70 2.80 -14.76
C PRO A 73 22.05 3.84 -15.82
N GLU A 74 21.74 3.62 -17.10
CA GLU A 74 22.07 4.57 -18.17
C GLU A 74 21.14 5.77 -18.13
N SER A 75 19.84 5.51 -18.00
CA SER A 75 18.81 6.54 -17.92
C SER A 75 18.51 7.01 -16.48
N ALA A 76 19.08 6.33 -15.48
CA ALA A 76 18.76 6.51 -14.06
C ALA A 76 17.24 6.41 -13.78
N THR A 77 16.56 5.50 -14.47
CA THR A 77 15.11 5.27 -14.33
C THR A 77 14.82 4.00 -13.55
N ILE A 78 13.68 4.00 -12.87
CA ILE A 78 13.19 2.84 -12.12
C ILE A 78 11.82 2.46 -12.66
N GLY A 79 11.73 1.25 -13.21
CA GLY A 79 10.46 0.59 -13.47
C GLY A 79 9.95 -0.10 -12.21
N VAL A 80 8.67 0.05 -11.92
CA VAL A 80 7.97 -0.63 -10.83
C VAL A 80 6.86 -1.47 -11.43
N GLU A 81 6.90 -2.77 -11.20
CA GLU A 81 5.84 -3.71 -11.55
C GLU A 81 5.16 -4.18 -10.26
N GLY A 82 3.96 -3.68 -10.02
CA GLY A 82 3.17 -4.00 -8.85
C GLY A 82 2.09 -5.04 -9.11
N ARG A 83 1.23 -5.24 -8.12
CA ARG A 83 0.12 -6.21 -8.17
C ARG A 83 -1.17 -5.61 -7.65
N HIS A 84 -2.28 -6.11 -8.16
CA HIS A 84 -3.61 -5.78 -7.68
C HIS A 84 -4.25 -7.00 -7.02
N SER A 85 -4.96 -6.75 -5.93
CA SER A 85 -5.79 -7.72 -5.23
C SER A 85 -7.20 -7.14 -5.03
N LYS A 86 -7.97 -7.77 -4.15
CA LYS A 86 -9.29 -7.32 -3.71
C LYS A 86 -9.35 -7.38 -2.18
N TRP A 87 -10.18 -6.52 -1.60
CA TRP A 87 -10.52 -6.61 -0.19
C TRP A 87 -11.25 -7.93 0.11
N MET A 88 -10.90 -8.55 1.23
CA MET A 88 -11.69 -9.62 1.83
C MET A 88 -12.71 -9.00 2.78
N GLY A 89 -13.99 -9.10 2.44
CA GLY A 89 -15.05 -8.45 3.20
C GLY A 89 -15.18 -6.96 2.89
N LYS A 90 -15.31 -6.14 3.93
CA LYS A 90 -15.50 -4.69 3.78
C LYS A 90 -14.17 -3.99 3.53
N SER A 91 -14.17 -2.99 2.64
CA SER A 91 -13.04 -2.07 2.47
C SER A 91 -12.97 -1.07 3.63
N PRO A 92 -11.83 -0.38 3.83
CA PRO A 92 -11.74 0.72 4.80
C PRO A 92 -12.83 1.80 4.57
N ALA A 93 -13.11 2.15 3.32
CA ALA A 93 -14.19 3.07 2.96
C ALA A 93 -15.58 2.56 3.39
N ALA A 94 -15.87 1.27 3.18
CA ALA A 94 -17.15 0.68 3.55
C ALA A 94 -17.33 0.57 5.08
N LEU A 95 -16.25 0.65 5.84
CA LEU A 95 -16.25 0.76 7.30
C LEU A 95 -16.34 2.21 7.79
N GLY A 96 -16.24 3.19 6.89
CA GLY A 96 -16.19 4.62 7.25
C GLY A 96 -14.87 5.03 7.91
N VAL A 97 -13.77 4.31 7.64
CA VAL A 97 -12.46 4.64 8.21
C VAL A 97 -11.90 5.86 7.49
N ASP A 98 -11.51 6.87 8.27
CA ASP A 98 -10.70 7.99 7.81
C ASP A 98 -9.27 7.81 8.37
N LEU A 99 -8.36 7.30 7.54
CA LEU A 99 -6.97 7.00 7.95
C LEU A 99 -6.11 8.27 7.99
N ASP A 100 -6.26 9.12 6.99
CA ASP A 100 -5.62 10.43 6.86
C ASP A 100 -6.45 11.25 5.85
N PRO A 101 -6.79 12.51 6.16
CA PRO A 101 -7.63 13.34 5.30
C PRO A 101 -7.01 13.66 3.93
N LYS A 102 -5.71 13.40 3.74
CA LYS A 102 -5.01 13.60 2.46
C LYS A 102 -5.04 12.36 1.57
N LEU A 103 -5.41 11.20 2.11
CA LEU A 103 -5.42 9.94 1.39
C LEU A 103 -6.81 9.64 0.86
N THR A 104 -6.87 9.11 -0.35
CA THR A 104 -8.12 8.79 -1.04
C THR A 104 -8.33 7.28 -1.07
N HIS A 105 -9.51 6.84 -0.65
CA HIS A 105 -9.93 5.45 -0.77
C HIS A 105 -10.06 5.04 -2.23
N GLY A 106 -9.47 3.91 -2.60
CA GLY A 106 -9.38 3.47 -3.98
C GLY A 106 -8.15 4.02 -4.71
N GLU A 107 -7.56 5.11 -4.21
CA GLU A 107 -6.27 5.60 -4.70
C GLU A 107 -5.11 5.07 -3.85
N GLU A 108 -4.60 5.84 -2.90
CA GLU A 108 -3.48 5.46 -2.04
C GLU A 108 -3.89 4.32 -1.08
N ILE A 109 -5.14 4.35 -0.61
CA ILE A 109 -5.72 3.30 0.23
C ILE A 109 -6.45 2.32 -0.68
N SER A 110 -5.70 1.36 -1.22
CA SER A 110 -6.24 0.34 -2.13
C SER A 110 -5.53 -1.01 -1.92
N PRO A 111 -6.14 -2.14 -2.32
CA PRO A 111 -5.50 -3.44 -2.23
C PRO A 111 -4.59 -3.63 -3.45
N SER A 112 -3.66 -2.70 -3.67
CA SER A 112 -2.75 -2.76 -4.81
C SER A 112 -1.42 -2.05 -4.58
N ILE A 113 -0.46 -2.40 -5.42
CA ILE A 113 0.72 -1.59 -5.73
C ILE A 113 0.65 -1.33 -7.24
N ARG A 114 0.63 -0.07 -7.67
CA ARG A 114 0.53 0.27 -9.10
C ARG A 114 1.86 0.15 -9.83
N ASN A 115 1.77 -0.16 -11.13
CA ASN A 115 2.91 -0.06 -12.04
C ASN A 115 3.32 1.41 -12.19
N ARG A 116 4.63 1.68 -12.22
CA ARG A 116 5.18 3.03 -12.34
C ARG A 116 6.46 3.06 -13.14
N GLN A 117 6.74 4.23 -13.72
CA GLN A 117 8.06 4.59 -14.19
C GLN A 117 8.51 5.84 -13.45
N LEU A 118 9.58 5.72 -12.67
CA LEU A 118 10.11 6.79 -11.83
C LEU A 118 11.42 7.28 -12.41
N LEU A 119 11.50 8.60 -12.62
CA LEU A 119 12.70 9.27 -13.11
C LEU A 119 13.46 9.86 -11.92
N ARG A 120 14.79 9.78 -11.98
CA ARG A 120 15.63 10.60 -11.10
C ARG A 120 15.35 12.08 -11.39
N ILE A 121 15.17 12.86 -10.34
CA ILE A 121 15.12 14.31 -10.45
C ILE A 121 16.57 14.81 -10.40
N ALA A 122 17.07 15.32 -11.53
CA ALA A 122 18.33 16.04 -11.58
C ALA A 122 18.08 17.54 -11.35
N ASN A 123 19.07 18.21 -10.75
CA ASN A 123 19.11 19.68 -10.69
C ASN A 123 19.53 20.25 -12.03
#